data_AF-A0A1E3B488-F1
#
_entry.id   AF-A0A1E3B488-F1
#
_cell.length_a   1.000
_cell.length_b   1.000
_cell.length_c   1.000
_cell.angle_alpha   90.00
_cell.angle_beta   90.00
_cell.angle_gamma   90.00
#
_symmetry.space_group_name_H-M   'P 1'
#
loop_
_entity.id
_entity.type
_entity.pdbx_description
1 polymer ?
#
loop_
_entity_poly.entity_id
_entity_poly.type
_entity_poly.pdbx_seq_one_letter_code
_entity_poly.pdbx_strand_id
1 'polypeptide(L)'
;MKTLVEEMEVSASTGNLAGLQKQLAQWEVEVADESITRKGHHLLDPLDLEDIEVSMAFHIPYSDKITIEPTYYLLNYLLTKAARDNQVAIVKCILDEREWFPTPAAARVAMAKMSFDVLEIFQSRGWDINQLFRHNIPQPILMMVLARQEKVR
;
A
#
# COMPACT_ATOMS: atom_id res chain seq x y z
N MET A 1 -12.59 -1.91 21.73
CA MET A 1 -12.14 -3.22 21.20
C MET A 1 -11.61 -2.95 19.81
N LYS A 2 -10.36 -3.34 19.50
CA LYS A 2 -9.80 -3.13 18.17
C LYS A 2 -10.26 -4.25 17.23
N THR A 3 -10.46 -3.96 15.96
CA THR A 3 -10.70 -4.97 14.91
C THR A 3 -9.39 -5.58 14.45
N LEU A 4 -9.44 -6.77 13.82
CA LEU A 4 -8.24 -7.44 13.30
C LEU A 4 -7.46 -6.54 12.31
N VAL A 5 -8.15 -5.78 11.46
CA VAL A 5 -7.54 -4.83 10.51
C VAL A 5 -6.86 -3.67 11.25
N GLU A 6 -7.48 -3.11 12.29
CA GLU A 6 -6.86 -2.06 13.11
C GLU A 6 -5.60 -2.57 13.83
N GLU A 7 -5.59 -3.83 14.26
CA GLU A 7 -4.41 -4.45 14.86
C GLU A 7 -3.29 -4.68 13.84
N MET A 8 -3.62 -5.09 12.61
CA MET A 8 -2.65 -5.18 11.52
C MET A 8 -2.08 -3.81 11.15
N GLU A 9 -2.89 -2.76 11.09
CA GLU A 9 -2.41 -1.40 10.84
C GLU A 9 -1.36 -0.99 11.88
N VAL A 10 -1.66 -1.23 13.16
CA VAL A 10 -0.73 -0.93 14.24
C VAL A 10 0.56 -1.72 14.06
N SER A 11 0.48 -3.02 13.77
CA SER A 11 1.66 -3.86 13.54
C SER A 11 2.49 -3.36 12.34
N ALA A 12 1.84 -2.99 11.24
CA ALA A 12 2.48 -2.49 10.03
C ALA A 12 3.15 -1.13 10.25
N SER A 13 2.52 -0.23 10.99
CA SER A 13 3.05 1.11 11.29
C SER A 13 4.19 1.08 12.32
N THR A 14 4.16 0.12 13.25
CA THR A 14 5.14 0.00 14.34
C THR A 14 6.28 -0.98 14.06
N GLY A 15 6.25 -1.65 12.90
CA GLY A 15 7.29 -2.62 12.51
C GLY A 15 7.20 -3.96 13.25
N ASN A 16 6.06 -4.28 13.87
CA ASN A 16 5.84 -5.55 14.56
C ASN A 16 5.59 -6.69 13.56
N LEU A 17 6.65 -7.20 12.93
CA LEU A 17 6.57 -8.22 11.89
C LEU A 17 5.90 -9.51 12.36
N ALA A 18 6.31 -10.04 13.51
CA ALA A 18 5.73 -11.28 14.05
C ALA A 18 4.23 -11.12 14.35
N GLY A 19 3.83 -9.94 14.88
CA GLY A 19 2.43 -9.61 15.07
C GLY A 19 1.66 -9.59 13.75
N LEU A 20 2.20 -8.90 12.74
CA LEU A 20 1.56 -8.79 11.43
C LEU A 20 1.40 -10.14 10.74
N GLN A 21 2.44 -10.98 10.73
CA GLN A 21 2.40 -12.32 10.14
C GLN A 21 1.32 -13.19 10.79
N LYS A 22 1.23 -13.15 12.13
CA LYS A 22 0.17 -13.87 12.87
C LYS A 22 -1.22 -13.38 12.49
N GLN A 23 -1.41 -12.06 12.40
CA GLN A 23 -2.70 -11.45 12.08
C GLN A 23 -3.13 -11.74 10.64
N LEU A 24 -2.19 -11.69 9.68
CA LEU A 24 -2.44 -12.07 8.28
C LEU A 24 -2.83 -13.53 8.14
N ALA A 25 -2.13 -14.44 8.83
CA ALA A 25 -2.49 -15.85 8.84
C ALA A 25 -3.89 -16.10 9.42
N GLN A 26 -4.27 -15.36 10.48
CA GLN A 26 -5.62 -15.43 11.04
C GLN A 26 -6.66 -14.94 10.02
N TRP A 27 -6.40 -13.82 9.35
CA TRP A 27 -7.31 -13.23 8.37
C TRP A 27 -7.50 -14.14 7.16
N GLU A 28 -6.44 -14.79 6.67
CA GLU A 28 -6.53 -15.77 5.58
C GLU A 28 -7.44 -16.94 5.93
N VAL A 29 -7.39 -17.42 7.18
CA VAL A 29 -8.30 -18.45 7.67
C VAL A 29 -9.74 -17.94 7.74
N GLU A 30 -9.97 -16.72 8.25
CA GLU A 30 -11.30 -16.11 8.33
C GLU A 30 -11.94 -15.87 6.95
N VAL A 31 -11.13 -15.53 5.95
CA VAL A 31 -11.59 -15.33 4.56
C VAL A 31 -11.83 -16.65 3.84
N ALA A 32 -10.97 -17.66 4.03
CA ALA A 32 -11.09 -18.96 3.37
C ALA A 32 -12.28 -19.79 3.87
N ASP A 33 -12.79 -19.53 5.07
CA ASP A 33 -13.90 -20.30 5.66
C ASP A 33 -15.28 -19.96 5.06
N GLU A 34 -15.41 -18.95 4.18
CA GLU A 34 -16.62 -18.50 3.43
C GLU A 34 -17.96 -18.37 4.23
N SER A 35 -17.96 -18.65 5.54
CA SER A 35 -19.12 -18.68 6.43
C SER A 35 -19.31 -17.36 7.18
N ILE A 36 -18.26 -16.53 7.22
CA ILE A 36 -18.25 -15.25 7.93
C ILE A 36 -18.49 -14.15 6.90
N THR A 37 -19.78 -13.89 6.72
CA THR A 37 -20.40 -12.78 5.98
C THR A 37 -19.48 -11.58 5.71
N ARG A 38 -19.59 -11.07 4.48
CA ARG A 38 -19.18 -9.77 3.88
C ARG A 38 -19.15 -8.50 4.77
N LYS A 39 -19.49 -8.56 6.06
CA LYS A 39 -19.44 -7.47 7.04
C LYS A 39 -18.05 -6.88 7.25
N GLY A 40 -16.97 -7.65 7.05
CA GLY A 40 -15.60 -7.11 7.08
C GLY A 40 -15.23 -6.27 5.85
N HIS A 41 -15.94 -6.43 4.73
CA HIS A 41 -15.66 -5.72 3.47
C HIS A 41 -16.21 -4.29 3.45
N HIS A 42 -17.05 -3.91 4.41
CA HIS A 42 -17.60 -2.56 4.53
C HIS A 42 -16.75 -1.61 5.40
N LEU A 43 -15.64 -2.10 5.98
CA LEU A 43 -14.75 -1.31 6.84
C LEU A 43 -13.64 -0.58 6.08
N LEU A 44 -13.45 -0.91 4.80
CA LEU A 44 -12.65 -0.11 3.88
C LEU A 44 -13.60 0.90 3.25
N ASP A 45 -13.83 2.01 3.96
CA ASP A 45 -14.70 3.08 3.49
C ASP A 45 -14.13 3.63 2.17
N PRO A 46 -14.85 3.61 1.04
CA PRO A 46 -14.34 3.95 -0.30
C PRO A 46 -13.89 5.41 -0.49
N LEU A 47 -13.77 6.18 0.59
CA LEU A 47 -13.53 7.62 0.62
C LEU A 47 -12.08 8.00 0.94
N ASP A 48 -11.20 7.03 1.20
CA ASP A 48 -9.77 7.28 1.14
C ASP A 48 -9.35 7.37 -0.34
N LEU A 49 -9.15 8.60 -0.81
CA LEU A 49 -8.77 9.03 -2.16
C LEU A 49 -7.63 8.23 -2.84
N GLU A 50 -6.96 7.34 -2.11
CA GLU A 50 -5.96 6.38 -2.60
C GLU A 50 -6.57 5.19 -3.36
N ASP A 51 -7.86 4.88 -3.15
CA ASP A 51 -8.57 3.76 -3.82
C ASP A 51 -8.96 4.04 -5.29
N ILE A 52 -9.05 5.33 -5.66
CA ILE A 52 -9.26 5.74 -7.05
C ILE A 52 -8.04 5.36 -7.90
N GLU A 53 -6.83 5.46 -7.34
CA GLU A 53 -5.59 5.10 -8.04
C GLU A 53 -5.45 3.58 -8.23
N VAL A 54 -5.96 2.77 -7.29
CA VAL A 54 -5.97 1.29 -7.42
C VAL A 54 -6.85 0.84 -8.59
N SER A 55 -8.05 1.39 -8.70
CA SER A 55 -8.97 1.18 -9.83
C SER A 55 -8.35 1.65 -11.16
N MET A 56 -7.66 2.79 -11.14
CA MET A 56 -7.13 3.43 -12.35
C MET A 56 -5.76 2.90 -12.81
N ALA A 57 -4.95 2.34 -11.90
CA ALA A 57 -3.66 1.74 -12.23
C ALA A 57 -3.80 0.51 -13.15
N PHE A 58 -4.93 -0.20 -13.06
CA PHE A 58 -5.14 -1.45 -13.79
C PHE A 58 -5.99 -1.35 -15.07
N HIS A 59 -6.33 -0.14 -15.56
CA HIS A 59 -7.17 0.02 -16.77
C HIS A 59 -8.47 -0.81 -16.71
N ILE A 60 -9.00 -1.11 -15.53
CA ILE A 60 -10.15 -2.00 -15.47
C ILE A 60 -11.41 -1.15 -15.70
N PRO A 61 -12.09 -1.30 -16.84
CA PRO A 61 -13.20 -0.42 -17.19
C PRO A 61 -14.32 -0.60 -16.16
N TYR A 62 -14.78 0.53 -15.61
CA TYR A 62 -15.85 0.65 -14.59
C TYR A 62 -17.18 -0.08 -14.95
N SER A 63 -17.30 -0.60 -16.17
CA SER A 63 -18.52 -1.18 -16.73
C SER A 63 -18.75 -2.65 -16.42
N ASP A 64 -17.71 -3.39 -16.02
CA ASP A 64 -17.86 -4.78 -15.58
C ASP A 64 -17.61 -4.86 -14.08
N LYS A 65 -18.42 -5.65 -13.37
CA LYS A 65 -18.35 -5.83 -11.91
C LYS A 65 -17.02 -6.48 -11.51
N ILE A 66 -15.96 -5.68 -11.46
CA ILE A 66 -14.65 -6.15 -11.04
C ILE A 66 -14.73 -6.30 -9.54
N THR A 67 -14.76 -7.55 -9.12
CA THR A 67 -14.59 -7.89 -7.71
C THR A 67 -13.10 -7.76 -7.44
N ILE A 68 -12.66 -6.59 -7.00
CA ILE A 68 -11.30 -6.45 -6.46
C ILE A 68 -11.28 -7.31 -5.19
N GLU A 69 -10.35 -8.26 -5.15
CA GLU A 69 -10.23 -9.17 -4.01
C GLU A 69 -9.93 -8.36 -2.74
N PRO A 70 -10.64 -8.59 -1.63
CA PRO A 70 -10.40 -7.90 -0.36
C PRO A 70 -8.93 -7.95 0.11
N THR A 71 -8.22 -9.02 -0.24
CA THR A 71 -6.78 -9.19 0.00
C THR A 71 -5.98 -8.07 -0.63
N TYR A 72 -6.35 -7.65 -1.84
CA TYR A 72 -5.66 -6.59 -2.57
C TYR A 72 -5.70 -5.28 -1.79
N TYR A 73 -6.89 -4.87 -1.36
CA TYR A 73 -7.05 -3.61 -0.62
C TYR A 73 -6.29 -3.64 0.69
N LEU A 74 -6.41 -4.72 1.45
CA LEU A 74 -5.74 -4.87 2.74
C LEU A 74 -4.21 -4.82 2.58
N LEU A 75 -3.64 -5.58 1.63
CA LEU A 75 -2.20 -5.60 1.42
C LEU A 75 -1.68 -4.24 0.92
N ASN A 76 -2.40 -3.56 0.02
CA ASN A 76 -2.03 -2.22 -0.42
C ASN A 76 -2.08 -1.19 0.73
N TYR A 77 -3.11 -1.29 1.58
CA TYR A 77 -3.24 -0.44 2.78
C TYR A 77 -2.07 -0.64 3.75
N LEU A 78 -1.78 -1.89 4.11
CA LEU A 78 -0.69 -2.24 5.01
C LEU A 78 0.68 -1.86 4.44
N LEU A 79 0.89 -2.08 3.14
CA LEU A 79 2.10 -1.68 2.44
C LEU A 79 2.30 -0.16 2.49
N THR A 80 1.24 0.62 2.27
CA THR A 80 1.29 2.08 2.30
C THR A 80 1.62 2.60 3.70
N LYS A 81 1.06 2.00 4.75
CA LYS A 81 1.39 2.35 6.16
C LYS A 81 2.84 2.00 6.51
N ALA A 82 3.28 0.80 6.17
CA ALA A 82 4.67 0.38 6.39
C ALA A 82 5.65 1.26 5.62
N ALA A 83 5.31 1.64 4.39
CA ALA A 83 6.11 2.53 3.56
C ALA A 83 6.19 3.95 4.14
N ARG A 84 5.08 4.49 4.66
CA ARG A 84 5.03 5.77 5.36
C ARG A 84 5.98 5.84 6.55
N ASP A 85 6.04 4.76 7.31
CA ASP A 85 6.74 4.71 8.59
C ASP A 85 8.12 4.02 8.47
N ASN A 86 8.62 3.86 7.24
CA ASN A 86 9.92 3.25 6.89
C ASN A 86 10.15 1.85 7.48
N GLN A 87 9.09 1.04 7.55
CA GLN A 87 9.12 -0.30 8.15
C GLN A 87 9.60 -1.37 7.15
N VAL A 88 10.90 -1.37 6.88
CA VAL A 88 11.58 -2.25 5.89
C VAL A 88 11.19 -3.73 6.01
N ALA A 89 11.16 -4.27 7.22
CA ALA A 89 10.87 -5.70 7.44
C ALA A 89 9.44 -6.06 7.04
N ILE A 90 8.49 -5.17 7.32
CA ILE A 90 7.09 -5.32 6.92
C ILE A 90 6.94 -5.23 5.40
N VAL A 91 7.58 -4.23 4.79
CA VAL A 91 7.57 -4.05 3.34
C VAL A 91 8.12 -5.30 2.64
N LYS A 92 9.26 -5.83 3.10
CA LYS A 92 9.82 -7.07 2.55
C LYS A 92 8.87 -8.24 2.73
N CYS A 93 8.29 -8.44 3.92
CA CYS A 93 7.31 -9.51 4.15
C CYS A 93 6.14 -9.44 3.16
N ILE A 94 5.52 -8.28 3.00
CA ILE A 94 4.39 -8.11 2.07
C ILE A 94 4.84 -8.35 0.63
N LEU A 95 5.98 -7.81 0.21
CA LEU A 95 6.43 -7.95 -1.17
C LEU A 95 6.97 -9.36 -1.48
N ASP A 96 7.82 -9.94 -0.62
CA ASP A 96 8.51 -11.23 -0.84
C ASP A 96 7.56 -12.40 -0.59
N GLU A 97 6.94 -12.46 0.60
CA GLU A 97 6.21 -13.65 1.05
C GLU A 97 4.83 -13.77 0.39
N ARG A 98 4.31 -12.68 -0.17
CA ARG A 98 3.00 -12.63 -0.85
C ARG A 98 3.09 -12.36 -2.36
N GLU A 99 4.29 -12.45 -2.93
CA GLU A 99 4.54 -12.19 -4.36
C GLU A 99 3.94 -10.86 -4.84
N TRP A 100 3.94 -9.85 -3.96
CA TRP A 100 3.32 -8.56 -4.22
C TRP A 100 4.27 -7.61 -4.94
N PHE A 101 3.73 -6.53 -5.50
CA PHE A 101 4.49 -5.52 -6.22
C PHE A 101 4.41 -4.15 -5.53
N PRO A 102 5.46 -3.30 -5.62
CA PRO A 102 5.40 -1.92 -5.16
C PRO A 102 4.23 -1.17 -5.80
N THR A 103 3.39 -0.52 -4.99
CA THR A 103 2.23 0.21 -5.50
C THR A 103 2.52 1.71 -5.65
N PRO A 104 1.87 2.39 -6.62
CA PRO A 104 1.93 3.84 -6.79
C PRO A 104 1.69 4.62 -5.48
N ALA A 105 0.67 4.23 -4.71
CA ALA A 105 0.31 4.86 -3.44
C ALA A 105 1.42 4.70 -2.38
N ALA A 106 1.92 3.48 -2.17
CA ALA A 106 2.99 3.22 -1.23
C ALA A 106 4.28 3.97 -1.60
N ALA A 107 4.62 4.03 -2.89
CA ALA A 107 5.78 4.78 -3.39
C ALA A 107 5.63 6.29 -3.16
N ARG A 108 4.46 6.87 -3.46
CA ARG A 108 4.15 8.29 -3.20
C ARG A 108 4.31 8.65 -1.73
N VAL A 109 3.79 7.82 -0.84
CA VAL A 109 3.87 8.05 0.60
C VAL A 109 5.30 7.87 1.13
N ALA A 110 6.03 6.84 0.68
CA ALA A 110 7.45 6.66 1.00
C ALA A 110 8.29 7.86 0.57
N MET A 111 8.07 8.39 -0.65
CA MET A 111 8.71 9.60 -1.12
C MET A 111 8.37 10.81 -0.24
N ALA A 112 7.08 11.02 0.05
CA ALA A 112 6.62 12.13 0.89
C ALA A 112 7.23 12.11 2.31
N LYS A 113 7.50 10.91 2.83
CA LYS A 113 8.08 10.69 4.16
C LYS A 113 9.58 10.48 4.17
N MET A 114 10.24 10.51 3.01
CA MET A 114 11.68 10.26 2.88
C MET A 114 12.09 8.89 3.44
N SER A 115 11.24 7.87 3.27
CA SER A 115 11.50 6.48 3.65
C SER A 115 12.45 5.82 2.66
N PHE A 116 13.72 6.27 2.62
CA PHE A 116 14.68 5.90 1.59
C PHE A 116 14.96 4.40 1.54
N ASP A 117 15.03 3.73 2.68
CA ASP A 117 15.26 2.27 2.72
C ASP A 117 14.13 1.49 2.02
N VAL A 118 12.89 1.97 2.18
CA VAL A 118 11.72 1.42 1.48
C VAL A 118 11.79 1.70 -0.02
N LEU A 119 12.21 2.91 -0.42
CA LEU A 119 12.36 3.26 -1.85
C LEU A 119 13.45 2.43 -2.53
N GLU A 120 14.55 2.14 -1.85
CA GLU A 120 15.59 1.23 -2.35
C GLU A 120 15.04 -0.18 -2.58
N ILE A 121 14.19 -0.68 -1.66
CA ILE A 121 13.51 -1.96 -1.85
C ILE A 121 12.60 -1.91 -3.07
N PHE A 122 11.78 -0.87 -3.23
CA PHE A 122 10.91 -0.73 -4.40
C PHE A 122 11.72 -0.72 -5.70
N GLN A 123 12.81 0.05 -5.75
CA GLN A 123 13.69 0.12 -6.91
C GLN A 123 14.34 -1.24 -7.22
N SER A 124 14.80 -1.97 -6.20
CA SER A 124 15.38 -3.32 -6.36
C SER A 124 14.39 -4.34 -6.95
N ARG A 125 13.09 -4.02 -6.85
CA ARG A 125 11.97 -4.82 -7.39
C ARG A 125 11.45 -4.31 -8.74
N GLY A 126 12.21 -3.45 -9.40
CA GLY A 126 11.87 -2.94 -10.73
C GLY A 126 10.84 -1.80 -10.72
N TRP A 127 10.54 -1.20 -9.56
CA TRP A 127 9.78 0.05 -9.55
C TRP A 127 10.61 1.16 -10.22
N ASP A 128 10.03 1.77 -11.26
CA ASP A 128 10.67 2.87 -11.98
C ASP A 128 10.25 4.22 -11.38
N ILE A 129 11.22 4.87 -10.74
CA ILE A 129 11.11 6.22 -10.16
C ILE A 129 10.89 7.32 -11.22
N ASN A 130 11.06 7.01 -12.51
CA ASN A 130 10.77 7.93 -13.60
C ASN A 130 9.41 7.65 -14.25
N GLN A 131 8.74 6.56 -13.87
CA GLN A 131 7.42 6.24 -14.38
C GLN A 131 6.45 7.34 -13.93
N LEU A 132 5.93 8.09 -14.90
CA LEU A 132 4.88 9.07 -14.63
C LEU A 132 3.66 8.33 -14.04
N PHE A 133 3.09 8.87 -12.97
CA PHE A 133 1.75 8.45 -12.57
C PHE A 133 0.80 8.75 -13.74
N ARG A 134 -0.19 7.89 -13.97
CA ARG A 134 -1.22 8.18 -14.98
C ARG A 134 -1.85 9.54 -14.64
N HIS A 135 -2.13 10.35 -15.68
CA HIS A 135 -2.57 11.75 -15.62
C HIS A 135 -1.49 12.84 -15.54
N ASN A 136 -0.24 12.55 -15.93
CA ASN A 136 0.85 13.55 -15.98
C ASN A 136 1.10 14.25 -14.64
N ILE A 137 0.74 13.62 -13.52
CA ILE A 137 1.09 14.14 -12.19
C ILE A 137 2.58 13.85 -12.00
N PRO A 138 3.43 14.90 -11.93
CA PRO A 138 4.86 14.69 -11.78
C PRO A 138 5.14 13.95 -10.46
N GLN A 139 6.11 13.04 -10.50
CA GLN A 139 6.56 12.31 -9.32
C GLN A 139 6.91 13.27 -8.17
N PRO A 140 6.67 12.89 -6.90
CA PRO A 140 7.05 13.67 -5.73
C PRO A 140 8.52 14.07 -5.72
N ILE A 141 9.45 13.24 -6.22
CA ILE A 141 10.87 13.60 -6.28
C ILE A 141 11.12 14.74 -7.26
N LEU A 142 10.49 14.73 -8.44
CA LEU A 142 10.62 15.83 -9.40
C LEU A 142 10.06 17.12 -8.77
N MET A 143 8.90 17.05 -8.11
CA MET A 143 8.31 18.17 -7.36
C MET A 143 9.19 18.65 -6.19
N MET A 144 9.81 17.75 -5.43
CA MET A 144 10.67 18.09 -4.29
C MET A 144 12.00 18.70 -4.75
N VAL A 145 12.58 18.21 -5.84
CA VAL A 145 13.79 18.77 -6.45
C VAL A 145 13.48 20.16 -7.04
N LEU A 146 12.37 20.31 -7.76
CA LEU A 146 11.94 21.59 -8.33
C LEU A 146 11.62 22.62 -7.24
N ALA A 147 10.85 22.25 -6.20
CA ALA A 147 10.52 23.13 -5.08
C ALA A 147 11.74 23.53 -4.23
N ARG A 148 12.79 22.69 -4.20
CA ARG A 148 14.07 23.04 -3.56
C ARG A 148 14.90 23.98 -4.42
N GLN A 149 14.88 23.85 -5.75
CA GLN A 149 15.58 24.78 -6.64
C GLN A 149 14.99 26.20 -6.59
N GLU A 150 13.68 26.35 -6.39
CA GLU A 150 13.03 27.66 -6.23
C GLU A 150 13.38 28.35 -4.91
N LYS A 151 13.69 27.60 -3.84
CA LYS A 151 14.06 28.16 -2.53
C LYS A 151 15.53 28.60 -2.41
N VAL A 152 16.38 28.26 -3.38
CA VAL A 152 17.83 28.57 -3.39
C VAL A 152 18.15 29.70 -4.39
N ARG A 153 17.14 30.35 -4.95
CA ARG A 153 17.26 31.60 -5.72
C ARG A 153 16.88 32.79 -4.86
#